data_AF-A0A356L4W8-F1
#
_entry.id   AF-A0A356L4W8-F1
#
_cell.length_a   1.000
_cell.length_b   1.000
_cell.length_c   1.000
_cell.angle_alpha   90.00
_cell.angle_beta   90.00
_cell.angle_gamma   90.00
#
_symmetry.space_group_name_H-M   'P 1'
#
loop_
_entity.id
_entity.type
_entity.pdbx_description
1 polymer ?
#
loop_
_entity_poly.entity_id
_entity_poly.type
_entity_poly.pdbx_seq_one_letter_code
_entity_poly.pdbx_strand_id
1 'polypeptide(L)'
;MARIRKRIDALLSKTANVTGAFILSDDIDEVSKKLFRNIDLLHHIQLNKDKLTLLNVKKFKLQQKAADPDHRYTEFQIDVFNERIDKVDKKIRAFEAQNDELSAKTQKLTEEIKKANEALSGHEMYETLENQKEKGLDLSRLTHEEMRRLRQDMQLIFQDPYSSLNPRLTVGQIIGEGLKAHNVENKSKDSYQDIILKTMEKCGLAPYMLHRYPHQFSGGQRQRIGIARALAVNPKFIVCDEAVSALDVSIQSQVINLLEDLRDEENLTYLFISHDLSVIKHISDRIGVMYLGKMVELGNSDDVYRNPLHPYTKALISAIPTTDQGEKHRIFLEGDIPSNVFPPSGCKFRTRCPLARKECARAVPEFREVEPGRFVACHYYEETRNIKPN
;
A
#
# COMPACT_ATOMS: atom_id res chain seq x y z
N MET A 1 3.14 -41.69 20.62
CA MET A 1 4.27 -41.52 19.67
C MET A 1 3.84 -40.89 18.33
N ALA A 2 2.97 -41.50 17.53
CA ALA A 2 2.58 -40.97 16.21
C ALA A 2 1.98 -39.54 16.22
N ARG A 3 1.16 -39.22 17.23
CA ARG A 3 0.53 -37.90 17.38
C ARG A 3 1.51 -36.78 17.76
N ILE A 4 2.58 -37.13 18.49
CA ILE A 4 3.65 -36.20 18.88
C ILE A 4 4.55 -35.95 17.67
N ARG A 5 4.93 -37.01 16.95
CA ARG A 5 5.73 -36.91 15.72
C ARG A 5 5.06 -36.01 14.67
N LYS A 6 3.77 -36.23 14.40
CA LYS A 6 2.97 -35.37 13.50
C LYS A 6 2.92 -33.90 13.94
N ARG A 7 2.97 -33.63 15.24
CA ARG A 7 2.97 -32.26 15.79
C ARG A 7 4.33 -31.60 15.67
N ILE A 8 5.41 -32.37 15.85
CA ILE A 8 6.80 -31.93 15.63
C ILE A 8 7.03 -31.65 14.14
N ASP A 9 6.60 -32.55 13.25
CA ASP A 9 6.74 -32.37 11.79
C ASP A 9 5.99 -31.12 11.29
N ALA A 10 4.79 -30.87 11.83
CA ALA A 10 4.03 -29.66 11.52
C ALA A 10 4.70 -28.38 12.04
N LEU A 11 5.40 -28.46 13.18
CA LEU A 11 6.12 -27.33 13.76
C LEU A 11 7.39 -27.05 12.95
N LEU A 12 8.16 -28.09 12.61
CA LEU A 12 9.35 -27.99 11.75
C LEU A 12 9.00 -27.43 10.37
N SER A 13 7.91 -27.88 9.75
CA SER A 13 7.44 -27.33 8.48
C SER A 13 7.06 -25.85 8.59
N LYS A 14 6.35 -25.44 9.66
CA LYS A 14 6.03 -24.02 9.87
C LYS A 14 7.28 -23.17 10.09
N THR A 15 8.26 -23.68 10.82
CA THR A 15 9.51 -22.95 11.08
C THR A 15 10.36 -22.86 9.82
N ALA A 16 10.46 -23.93 9.03
CA ALA A 16 11.15 -23.98 7.75
C ALA A 16 10.58 -22.97 6.74
N ASN A 17 9.27 -22.74 6.74
CA ASN A 17 8.67 -21.70 5.89
C ASN A 17 9.23 -20.30 6.18
N VAL A 18 9.66 -20.02 7.42
CA VAL A 18 10.16 -18.71 7.81
C VAL A 18 11.67 -18.64 7.68
N THR A 19 12.38 -19.66 8.15
CA THR A 19 13.84 -19.64 8.27
C THR A 19 14.55 -20.33 7.10
N GLY A 20 13.86 -21.14 6.30
CA GLY A 20 14.47 -21.96 5.27
C GLY A 20 15.43 -22.99 5.84
N ALA A 21 16.59 -23.16 5.20
CA ALA A 21 17.61 -24.11 5.64
C ALA A 21 18.29 -23.72 6.96
N PHE A 22 18.11 -22.49 7.46
CA PHE A 22 18.68 -22.06 8.74
C PHE A 22 18.20 -22.89 9.95
N ILE A 23 17.10 -23.64 9.82
CA ILE A 23 16.67 -24.60 10.85
C ILE A 23 17.67 -25.76 11.05
N LEU A 24 18.56 -25.99 10.07
CA LEU A 24 19.62 -26.99 10.12
C LEU A 24 20.89 -26.50 10.85
N SER A 25 20.93 -25.22 11.25
CA SER A 25 22.06 -24.68 11.99
C SER A 25 22.13 -25.28 13.40
N ASP A 26 23.32 -25.71 13.82
CA ASP A 26 23.57 -26.16 15.19
C ASP A 26 23.50 -24.99 16.19
N ASP A 27 23.73 -23.75 15.73
CA ASP A 27 23.58 -22.53 16.52
C ASP A 27 22.46 -21.64 15.95
N ILE A 28 21.22 -21.95 16.34
CA ILE A 28 20.03 -21.19 15.93
C ILE A 28 20.01 -19.79 16.58
N ASP A 29 20.56 -19.65 17.79
CA ASP A 29 20.56 -18.38 18.52
C ASP A 29 21.44 -17.33 17.83
N GLU A 30 22.62 -17.73 17.34
CA GLU A 30 23.50 -16.85 16.57
C GLU A 30 22.85 -16.44 15.24
N VAL A 31 22.25 -17.38 14.51
CA VAL A 31 21.55 -17.11 13.25
C VAL A 31 20.37 -16.16 13.47
N SER A 32 19.56 -16.41 14.51
CA SER A 32 18.44 -15.57 14.91
C SER A 32 18.89 -14.13 15.19
N LYS A 33 19.93 -13.95 16.01
CA LYS A 33 20.50 -12.62 16.30
C LYS A 33 20.96 -11.88 15.05
N LYS A 34 21.61 -12.58 14.11
CA LYS A 34 22.05 -11.99 12.83
C LYS A 34 20.86 -11.59 11.96
N LEU A 35 19.85 -12.44 11.83
CA LEU A 35 18.63 -12.15 11.07
C LEU A 35 17.87 -10.95 11.63
N PHE A 36 17.61 -10.93 12.94
CA PHE A 36 16.93 -9.81 13.60
C PHE A 36 17.73 -8.51 13.47
N ARG A 37 19.05 -8.56 13.69
CA ARG A 37 19.90 -7.39 13.52
C ARG A 37 19.91 -6.86 12.08
N ASN A 38 19.79 -7.73 11.08
CA ASN A 38 19.68 -7.33 9.68
C ASN A 38 18.33 -6.62 9.43
N ILE A 39 17.24 -7.18 9.95
CA ILE A 39 15.91 -6.56 9.88
C ILE A 39 15.91 -5.18 10.54
N ASP A 40 16.50 -5.04 11.73
CA ASP A 40 16.58 -3.76 12.44
C ASP A 40 17.37 -2.71 11.64
N LEU A 41 18.52 -3.10 11.06
CA LEU A 41 19.32 -2.20 10.24
C LEU A 41 18.55 -1.75 8.97
N LEU A 42 17.89 -2.68 8.29
CA LEU A 42 17.04 -2.38 7.12
C LEU A 42 15.89 -1.45 7.49
N HIS A 43 15.25 -1.66 8.64
CA HIS A 43 14.20 -0.79 9.14
C HIS A 43 14.71 0.63 9.43
N HIS A 44 15.87 0.76 10.07
CA HIS A 44 16.50 2.06 10.30
C HIS A 44 16.91 2.78 9.00
N ILE A 45 17.39 2.05 7.99
CA ILE A 45 17.66 2.61 6.65
C ILE A 45 16.39 3.18 6.05
N GLN A 46 15.28 2.43 6.12
CA GLN A 46 14.00 2.88 5.59
C GLN A 46 13.51 4.15 6.31
N LEU A 47 13.52 4.17 7.64
CA LEU A 47 13.15 5.36 8.41
C LEU A 47 14.01 6.59 8.07
N ASN A 48 15.31 6.39 7.79
CA ASN A 48 16.19 7.46 7.38
C ASN A 48 15.86 7.97 5.97
N LYS A 49 15.54 7.07 5.03
CA LYS A 49 15.07 7.46 3.69
C LYS A 49 13.80 8.29 3.77
N ASP A 50 12.83 7.88 4.59
CA ASP A 50 11.56 8.60 4.74
C ASP A 50 11.80 10.02 5.31
N LYS A 51 12.66 10.14 6.33
CA LYS A 51 13.09 11.44 6.88
C LYS A 51 13.82 12.31 5.87
N LEU A 52 14.69 11.71 5.04
CA LEU A 52 15.38 12.44 3.97
C LEU A 52 14.40 13.00 2.96
N THR A 53 13.39 12.22 2.55
CA THR A 53 12.31 12.69 1.67
C THR A 53 11.61 13.92 2.26
N LEU A 54 11.20 13.86 3.54
CA LEU A 54 10.56 14.98 4.23
C LEU A 54 11.45 16.23 4.33
N LEU A 55 12.74 16.04 4.65
CA LEU A 55 13.70 17.14 4.72
C LEU A 55 13.95 17.78 3.35
N ASN A 56 14.00 16.98 2.29
CA ASN A 56 14.14 17.46 0.92
C ASN A 56 12.93 18.28 0.47
N VAL A 57 11.71 17.83 0.78
CA VAL A 57 10.48 18.61 0.52
C VAL A 57 10.51 19.92 1.30
N LYS A 58 10.90 19.89 2.58
CA LYS A 58 11.02 21.09 3.42
C LYS A 58 12.06 22.08 2.87
N LYS A 59 13.20 21.57 2.43
CA LYS A 59 14.26 22.37 1.79
C LYS A 59 13.72 23.04 0.53
N PHE A 60 13.06 22.28 -0.35
CA PHE A 60 12.49 22.81 -1.58
C PHE A 60 11.49 23.96 -1.32
N LYS A 61 10.57 23.78 -0.35
CA LYS A 61 9.62 24.83 0.04
C LYS A 61 10.33 26.10 0.57
N LEU A 62 11.43 25.95 1.31
CA LEU A 62 12.21 27.09 1.80
C LEU A 62 12.99 27.78 0.67
N GLN A 63 13.56 27.02 -0.26
CA GLN A 63 14.26 27.55 -1.43
C GLN A 63 13.33 28.36 -2.33
N GLN A 64 12.10 27.89 -2.54
CA GLN A 64 11.09 28.63 -3.30
C GLN A 64 10.76 29.98 -2.64
N LYS A 65 10.68 30.02 -1.30
CA LYS A 65 10.45 31.26 -0.54
C LYS A 65 11.65 32.19 -0.57
N ALA A 66 12.87 31.66 -0.53
CA ALA A 66 14.10 32.44 -0.59
C ALA A 66 14.38 33.01 -1.99
N ALA A 67 13.96 32.31 -3.05
CA ALA A 67 14.06 32.79 -4.42
C ALA A 67 13.11 33.98 -4.71
N ASP A 68 12.04 34.10 -3.93
CA ASP A 68 11.06 35.20 -3.91
C ASP A 68 10.80 35.88 -5.28
N PRO A 69 10.35 35.15 -6.30
CA PRO A 69 10.16 35.71 -7.65
C PRO A 69 9.18 36.89 -7.70
N ASP A 70 8.27 36.98 -6.72
CA ASP A 70 7.23 38.00 -6.63
C ASP A 70 7.57 39.13 -5.62
N HIS A 71 8.80 39.17 -5.09
CA HIS A 71 9.27 40.20 -4.14
C HIS A 71 8.36 40.41 -2.92
N ARG A 72 7.87 39.31 -2.33
CA ARG A 72 6.93 39.33 -1.20
C ARG A 72 7.61 39.42 0.16
N TYR A 73 8.92 39.21 0.24
CA TYR A 73 9.66 39.12 1.48
C TYR A 73 10.75 40.19 1.58
N THR A 74 11.05 40.62 2.81
CA THR A 74 12.16 41.55 3.05
C THR A 74 13.50 40.82 2.99
N GLU A 75 14.58 41.55 2.74
CA GLU A 75 15.95 41.01 2.69
C GLU A 75 16.32 40.25 3.98
N PHE A 76 15.94 40.80 5.14
CA PHE A 76 16.08 40.11 6.43
C PHE A 76 15.31 38.78 6.50
N GLN A 77 14.10 38.70 5.93
CA GLN A 77 13.33 37.45 5.91
C GLN A 77 13.96 36.41 4.97
N ILE A 78 14.52 36.85 3.84
CA ILE A 78 15.26 36.00 2.91
C ILE A 78 16.51 35.42 3.59
N ASP A 79 17.25 36.24 4.34
CA ASP A 79 18.40 35.77 5.14
C ASP A 79 17.99 34.71 6.18
N VAL A 80 16.87 34.91 6.87
CA VAL A 80 16.31 33.92 7.81
C VAL A 80 15.94 32.62 7.08
N PHE A 81 15.42 32.67 5.85
CA PHE A 81 15.15 31.47 5.06
C PHE A 81 16.44 30.75 4.65
N ASN A 82 17.47 31.49 4.22
CA ASN A 82 18.77 30.94 3.87
C ASN A 82 19.45 30.26 5.07
N GLU A 83 19.39 30.85 6.26
CA GLU A 83 19.91 30.22 7.48
C GLU A 83 19.15 28.92 7.83
N ARG A 84 17.83 28.89 7.61
CA ARG A 84 17.02 27.68 7.79
C ARG A 84 17.33 26.61 6.75
N ILE A 85 17.61 26.99 5.51
CA ILE A 85 18.04 26.07 4.44
C ILE A 85 19.36 25.41 4.85
N ASP A 86 20.36 26.17 5.29
CA ASP A 86 21.64 25.61 5.76
C ASP A 86 21.47 24.62 6.92
N LYS A 87 20.58 24.93 7.88
CA LYS A 87 20.23 24.01 8.97
C LYS A 87 19.58 22.72 8.48
N VAL A 88 18.69 22.80 7.48
CA VAL A 88 18.05 21.62 6.87
C VAL A 88 19.08 20.81 6.07
N ASP A 89 19.97 21.47 5.34
CA ASP A 89 21.04 20.81 4.58
C ASP A 89 22.03 20.05 5.44
N LYS A 90 22.43 20.63 6.58
CA LYS A 90 23.24 19.94 7.58
C LYS A 90 22.55 18.66 8.08
N LYS A 91 21.23 18.70 8.28
CA LYS A 91 20.46 17.51 8.69
C LYS A 91 20.38 16.47 7.58
N ILE A 92 20.14 16.89 6.33
CA ILE A 92 20.11 15.99 5.17
C ILE A 92 21.45 15.24 5.07
N ARG A 93 22.57 15.96 5.04
CA ARG A 93 23.91 15.35 4.98
C ARG A 93 24.19 14.39 6.13
N ALA A 94 23.75 14.73 7.34
CA ALA A 94 23.90 13.84 8.49
C ALA A 94 23.11 12.53 8.33
N PHE A 95 21.86 12.61 7.84
CA PHE A 95 21.06 11.42 7.57
C PHE A 95 21.58 10.60 6.39
N GLU A 96 22.09 11.25 5.33
CA GLU A 96 22.74 10.56 4.20
C GLU A 96 23.97 9.77 4.68
N ALA A 97 24.87 10.41 5.43
CA ALA A 97 26.05 9.73 5.98
C ALA A 97 25.68 8.57 6.91
N GLN A 98 24.64 8.74 7.73
CA GLN A 98 24.12 7.66 8.57
C GLN A 98 23.55 6.51 7.73
N ASN A 99 22.88 6.82 6.61
CA ASN A 99 22.32 5.82 5.73
C ASN A 99 23.40 5.02 4.98
N ASP A 100 24.48 5.70 4.56
CA ASP A 100 25.64 5.05 3.94
C ASP A 100 26.32 4.10 4.92
N GLU A 101 26.51 4.52 6.17
CA GLU A 101 27.07 3.68 7.23
C GLU A 101 26.20 2.45 7.51
N LEU A 102 24.88 2.66 7.65
CA LEU A 102 23.92 1.56 7.86
C LEU A 102 23.90 0.62 6.66
N SER A 103 23.93 1.15 5.43
CA SER A 103 23.93 0.36 4.20
C SER A 103 25.17 -0.53 4.09
N ALA A 104 26.34 0.01 4.44
CA ALA A 104 27.59 -0.77 4.51
C ALA A 104 27.51 -1.88 5.58
N LYS A 105 26.96 -1.59 6.76
CA LYS A 105 26.72 -2.59 7.82
C LYS A 105 25.76 -3.69 7.36
N THR A 106 24.67 -3.31 6.70
CA THR A 106 23.66 -4.23 6.17
C THR A 106 24.22 -5.12 5.08
N GLN A 107 25.03 -4.58 4.15
CA GLN A 107 25.70 -5.37 3.12
C GLN A 107 26.64 -6.41 3.75
N LYS A 108 27.48 -6.00 4.69
CA LYS A 108 28.38 -6.92 5.40
C LYS A 108 27.61 -8.03 6.12
N LEU A 109 26.55 -7.67 6.87
CA LEU A 109 25.75 -8.63 7.61
C LEU A 109 24.96 -9.57 6.69
N THR A 110 24.48 -9.08 5.56
CA THR A 110 23.80 -9.90 4.55
C THR A 110 24.77 -10.92 3.93
N GLU A 111 26.01 -10.52 3.66
CA GLU A 111 27.06 -11.43 3.18
C GLU A 111 27.40 -12.50 4.24
N GLU A 112 27.47 -12.13 5.52
CA GLU A 112 27.67 -13.07 6.63
C GLU A 112 26.50 -14.07 6.76
N ILE A 113 25.26 -13.60 6.63
CA ILE A 113 24.06 -14.44 6.63
C ILE A 113 24.07 -15.40 5.44
N LYS A 114 24.46 -14.91 4.26
CA LYS A 114 24.55 -15.73 3.05
C LYS A 114 25.60 -16.85 3.21
N LYS A 115 26.80 -16.52 3.70
CA LYS A 115 27.84 -17.53 3.99
C LYS A 115 27.39 -18.55 5.02
N ALA A 116 26.67 -18.11 6.06
CA ALA A 116 26.10 -19.02 7.05
C ALA A 116 25.05 -19.97 6.45
N ASN A 117 24.25 -19.49 5.48
CA ASN A 117 23.29 -20.34 4.76
C ASN A 117 24.00 -21.31 3.81
N GLU A 118 25.00 -20.84 3.05
CA GLU A 118 25.80 -21.67 2.13
C GLU A 118 26.55 -22.80 2.85
N ALA A 119 27.00 -22.58 4.09
CA ALA A 119 27.62 -23.64 4.90
C ALA A 119 26.66 -24.82 5.17
N LEU A 120 25.34 -24.59 5.10
CA LEU A 120 24.30 -25.61 5.29
C LEU A 120 23.95 -26.35 3.99
N SER A 121 24.50 -25.94 2.84
CA SER A 121 24.19 -26.50 1.52
C SER A 121 24.54 -27.98 1.35
N GLY A 122 25.46 -28.51 2.17
CA GLY A 122 25.85 -29.93 2.14
C GLY A 122 24.83 -30.87 2.79
N HIS A 123 23.79 -30.35 3.43
CA HIS A 123 22.78 -31.16 4.11
C HIS A 123 21.70 -31.65 3.14
N GLU A 124 21.30 -32.93 3.21
CA GLU A 124 20.34 -33.57 2.30
C GLU A 124 19.00 -32.82 2.21
N MET A 125 18.56 -32.22 3.32
CA MET A 125 17.30 -31.46 3.39
C MET A 125 17.41 -29.99 2.93
N TYR A 126 18.60 -29.49 2.59
CA TYR A 126 18.83 -28.05 2.33
C TYR A 126 17.93 -27.51 1.22
N GLU A 127 17.96 -28.12 0.03
CA GLU A 127 17.16 -27.64 -1.11
C GLU A 127 15.66 -27.72 -0.83
N THR A 128 15.23 -28.75 -0.10
CA THR A 128 13.81 -28.91 0.25
C THR A 128 13.35 -27.78 1.17
N LEU A 129 14.17 -27.38 2.13
CA LEU A 129 13.82 -26.36 3.13
C LEU A 129 13.95 -24.94 2.56
N GLU A 130 14.97 -24.62 1.76
CA GLU A 130 15.05 -23.31 1.09
C GLU A 130 13.93 -23.14 0.05
N ASN A 131 13.53 -24.19 -0.66
CA ASN A 131 12.38 -24.12 -1.58
C ASN A 131 11.04 -23.95 -0.84
N GLN A 132 10.97 -24.33 0.43
CA GLN A 132 9.79 -24.12 1.29
C GLN A 132 9.73 -22.73 1.92
N LYS A 133 10.84 -21.98 1.92
CA LYS A 133 10.94 -20.65 2.52
C LYS A 133 9.98 -19.68 1.83
N GLU A 134 8.97 -19.23 2.57
CA GLU A 134 7.99 -18.27 2.10
C GLU A 134 8.63 -16.87 2.03
N LYS A 135 8.44 -16.16 0.91
CA LYS A 135 8.92 -14.77 0.74
C LYS A 135 8.10 -13.74 1.54
N GLY A 136 7.16 -14.19 2.37
CA GLY A 136 6.22 -13.38 3.13
C GLY A 136 5.40 -14.26 4.09
N LEU A 137 4.41 -13.65 4.75
CA LEU A 137 3.54 -14.35 5.70
C LEU A 137 2.25 -14.81 5.00
N ASP A 138 2.04 -16.12 4.84
CA ASP A 138 0.75 -16.65 4.38
C ASP A 138 -0.35 -16.44 5.45
N LEU A 139 -1.16 -15.40 5.25
CA LEU A 139 -2.25 -15.04 6.16
C LEU A 139 -3.28 -16.17 6.33
N SER A 140 -3.45 -17.05 5.33
CA SER A 140 -4.43 -18.13 5.37
C SER A 140 -4.09 -19.23 6.38
N ARG A 141 -2.82 -19.30 6.81
CA ARG A 141 -2.30 -20.30 7.74
C ARG A 141 -2.24 -19.83 9.19
N LEU A 142 -2.52 -18.55 9.43
CA LEU A 142 -2.48 -17.96 10.76
C LEU A 142 -3.64 -18.46 11.63
N THR A 143 -3.34 -18.70 12.91
CA THR A 143 -4.36 -18.94 13.92
C THR A 143 -5.16 -17.67 14.19
N HIS A 144 -6.32 -17.82 14.83
CA HIS A 144 -7.16 -16.68 15.21
C HIS A 144 -6.43 -15.66 16.11
N GLU A 145 -5.56 -16.12 17.01
CA GLU A 145 -4.82 -15.22 17.91
C GLU A 145 -3.74 -14.44 17.14
N GLU A 146 -2.98 -15.11 16.27
CA GLU A 146 -1.97 -14.47 15.42
C GLU A 146 -2.60 -13.43 14.49
N MET A 147 -3.73 -13.78 13.85
CA MET A 147 -4.48 -12.85 13.01
C MET A 147 -5.03 -11.68 13.82
N ARG A 148 -5.48 -11.91 15.07
CA ARG A 148 -5.94 -10.81 15.94
C ARG A 148 -4.81 -9.82 16.23
N ARG A 149 -3.57 -10.27 16.44
CA ARG A 149 -2.43 -9.37 16.63
C ARG A 149 -2.12 -8.59 15.36
N LEU A 150 -2.10 -9.28 14.22
CA LEU A 150 -1.80 -8.67 12.93
C LEU A 150 -2.85 -7.65 12.48
N ARG A 151 -4.13 -7.84 12.84
CA ARG A 151 -5.19 -6.85 12.58
C ARG A 151 -4.93 -5.50 13.23
N GLN A 152 -4.10 -5.40 14.27
CA GLN A 152 -3.73 -4.07 14.78
C GLN A 152 -2.97 -3.27 13.72
N ASP A 153 -2.06 -3.93 13.00
CA ASP A 153 -1.25 -3.32 11.95
C ASP A 153 -1.98 -3.24 10.60
N MET A 154 -3.09 -3.99 10.42
CA MET A 154 -3.85 -4.09 9.17
C MET A 154 -5.33 -3.72 9.36
N GLN A 155 -5.73 -2.58 8.82
CA GLN A 155 -7.09 -2.04 8.97
C GLN A 155 -7.82 -1.90 7.64
N LEU A 156 -9.13 -1.71 7.70
CA LEU A 156 -10.01 -1.61 6.53
C LEU A 156 -10.94 -0.41 6.67
N ILE A 157 -11.02 0.38 5.60
CA ILE A 157 -12.03 1.40 5.36
C ILE A 157 -13.01 0.82 4.35
N PHE A 158 -14.28 0.72 4.76
CA PHE A 158 -15.34 0.11 3.95
C PHE A 158 -15.95 1.10 2.96
N GLN A 159 -16.58 0.55 1.91
CA GLN A 159 -17.26 1.29 0.84
C GLN A 159 -18.41 2.16 1.36
N ASP A 160 -19.27 1.60 2.21
CA ASP A 160 -20.40 2.34 2.77
C ASP A 160 -20.11 2.81 4.21
N PRO A 161 -19.93 4.11 4.44
CA PRO A 161 -19.75 4.66 5.77
C PRO A 161 -20.99 4.53 6.65
N TYR A 162 -22.19 4.33 6.10
CA TYR A 162 -23.40 4.19 6.90
C TYR A 162 -23.51 2.81 7.55
N SER A 163 -23.48 1.75 6.76
CA SER A 163 -23.58 0.38 7.27
C SER A 163 -22.35 -0.07 8.07
N SER A 164 -21.19 0.53 7.84
CA SER A 164 -19.96 0.18 8.56
C SER A 164 -19.86 0.78 9.97
N LEU A 165 -20.71 1.74 10.34
CA LEU A 165 -20.73 2.38 11.66
C LEU A 165 -21.93 1.87 12.48
N ASN A 166 -21.69 1.46 13.72
CA ASN A 166 -22.78 1.07 14.61
C ASN A 166 -23.61 2.31 15.01
N PRO A 167 -24.89 2.43 14.62
CA PRO A 167 -25.67 3.65 14.85
C PRO A 167 -26.02 3.87 16.32
N ARG A 168 -25.84 2.86 17.18
CA ARG A 168 -26.10 2.92 18.63
C ARG A 168 -24.90 3.40 19.44
N LEU A 169 -23.73 3.54 18.80
CA LEU A 169 -22.51 4.00 19.45
C LEU A 169 -22.25 5.46 19.11
N THR A 170 -21.67 6.20 20.04
CA THR A 170 -21.16 7.55 19.78
C THR A 170 -19.89 7.48 18.93
N VAL A 171 -19.52 8.59 18.30
CA VAL A 171 -18.27 8.70 17.51
C VAL A 171 -17.05 8.29 18.34
N GLY A 172 -16.94 8.77 19.58
CA GLY A 172 -15.83 8.41 20.46
C GLY A 172 -15.81 6.92 20.81
N GLN A 173 -16.99 6.30 20.97
CA GLN A 173 -17.07 4.85 21.18
C GLN A 173 -16.60 4.10 19.94
N ILE A 174 -17.08 4.47 18.75
CA ILE A 174 -16.72 3.82 17.48
C ILE A 174 -15.21 3.89 17.23
N ILE A 175 -14.61 5.07 17.36
CA ILE A 175 -13.17 5.25 17.14
C ILE A 175 -12.37 4.43 18.16
N GLY A 176 -12.84 4.34 19.40
CA GLY A 176 -12.16 3.62 20.46
C GLY A 176 -12.40 2.11 20.52
N GLU A 177 -13.28 1.54 19.68
CA GLU A 177 -13.52 0.09 19.64
C GLU A 177 -12.23 -0.70 19.37
N GLY A 178 -11.44 -0.24 18.40
CA GLY A 178 -10.15 -0.86 18.06
C GLY A 178 -9.15 -0.77 19.21
N LEU A 179 -9.08 0.37 19.90
CA LEU A 179 -8.18 0.57 21.05
C LEU A 179 -8.46 -0.44 22.16
N LYS A 180 -9.73 -0.67 22.49
CA LYS A 180 -10.15 -1.67 23.48
C LYS A 180 -9.87 -3.08 23.01
N ALA A 181 -10.21 -3.40 21.76
CA ALA A 181 -9.98 -4.73 21.20
C ALA A 181 -8.49 -5.14 21.23
N HIS A 182 -7.58 -4.19 21.04
CA HIS A 182 -6.14 -4.44 21.01
C HIS A 182 -5.41 -4.11 22.34
N ASN A 183 -6.15 -3.75 23.40
CA ASN A 183 -5.62 -3.34 24.70
C ASN A 183 -4.56 -2.23 24.58
N VAL A 184 -4.77 -1.27 23.67
CA VAL A 184 -3.84 -0.16 23.41
C VAL A 184 -3.85 0.83 24.57
N GLU A 185 -5.01 1.02 25.21
CA GLU A 185 -5.18 1.91 26.37
C GLU A 185 -4.29 1.54 27.56
N ASN A 186 -3.98 0.25 27.73
CA ASN A 186 -3.12 -0.23 28.80
C ASN A 186 -1.62 -0.11 28.49
N LYS A 187 -1.26 0.28 27.26
CA LYS A 187 0.12 0.32 26.76
C LYS A 187 0.60 1.75 26.49
N SER A 188 -0.32 2.71 26.39
CA SER A 188 -0.01 4.11 26.11
C SER A 188 0.15 4.92 27.39
N LYS A 189 0.95 6.00 27.33
CA LYS A 189 1.03 7.01 28.40
C LYS A 189 -0.13 8.00 28.33
N ASP A 190 -0.74 8.17 27.16
CA ASP A 190 -1.86 9.07 26.94
C ASP A 190 -3.17 8.44 27.45
N SER A 191 -4.12 9.28 27.89
CA SER A 191 -5.43 8.77 28.26
C SER A 191 -6.18 8.24 27.02
N TYR A 192 -7.07 7.26 27.22
CA TYR A 192 -7.92 6.70 26.17
C TYR A 192 -8.66 7.79 25.37
N GLN A 193 -9.15 8.82 26.06
CA GLN A 193 -9.86 9.93 25.43
C GLN A 193 -8.93 10.84 24.63
N ASP A 194 -7.69 11.07 25.09
CA ASP A 194 -6.71 11.90 24.37
C ASP A 194 -6.32 11.26 23.03
N ILE A 195 -6.14 9.93 23.01
CA ILE A 195 -5.83 9.19 21.78
C ILE A 195 -6.96 9.37 20.75
N ILE A 196 -8.21 9.26 21.20
CA ILE A 196 -9.38 9.44 20.34
C ILE A 196 -9.44 10.88 19.82
N LEU A 197 -9.27 11.88 20.68
CA LEU A 197 -9.33 13.29 20.29
C LEU A 197 -8.23 13.67 19.30
N LYS A 198 -6.98 13.21 19.52
CA LYS A 198 -5.88 13.38 18.56
C LYS A 198 -6.20 12.74 17.21
N THR A 199 -6.77 11.53 17.22
CA THR A 199 -7.14 10.81 15.99
C THR A 199 -8.28 11.53 15.25
N MET A 200 -9.27 12.04 15.98
CA MET A 200 -10.35 12.86 15.44
C MET A 200 -9.80 14.12 14.76
N GLU A 201 -8.90 14.84 15.43
CA GLU A 201 -8.28 16.06 14.90
C GLU A 201 -7.54 15.79 13.59
N LYS A 202 -6.71 14.73 13.53
CA LYS A 202 -6.03 14.29 12.29
C LYS A 202 -7.00 14.08 11.13
N CYS A 203 -8.19 13.55 11.42
CA CYS A 203 -9.22 13.29 10.40
C CYS A 203 -10.11 14.50 10.09
N GLY A 204 -9.83 15.67 10.68
CA GLY A 204 -10.64 16.88 10.52
C GLY A 204 -11.99 16.81 11.25
N LEU A 205 -12.09 16.03 12.34
CA LEU A 205 -13.27 15.94 13.19
C LEU A 205 -13.07 16.79 14.45
N ALA A 206 -14.03 17.67 14.73
CA ALA A 206 -13.95 18.57 15.88
C ALA A 206 -14.23 17.83 17.20
N PRO A 207 -13.57 18.20 18.33
CA PRO A 207 -13.76 17.54 19.63
C PRO A 207 -15.21 17.46 20.12
N TYR A 208 -16.04 18.47 19.85
CA TYR A 208 -17.45 18.47 20.25
C TYR A 208 -18.29 17.36 19.58
N MET A 209 -17.76 16.72 18.53
CA MET A 209 -18.40 15.62 17.82
C MET A 209 -18.32 14.30 18.58
N LEU A 210 -17.47 14.20 19.62
CA LEU A 210 -17.15 12.97 20.35
C LEU A 210 -18.38 12.21 20.87
N HIS A 211 -19.37 12.93 21.38
CA HIS A 211 -20.58 12.37 21.98
C HIS A 211 -21.78 12.28 21.02
N ARG A 212 -21.59 12.65 19.75
CA ARG A 212 -22.64 12.55 18.74
C ARG A 212 -22.71 11.14 18.14
N TYR A 213 -23.82 10.84 17.48
CA TYR A 213 -24.08 9.57 16.81
C TYR A 213 -23.90 9.69 15.29
N PRO A 214 -23.57 8.61 14.57
CA PRO A 214 -23.32 8.63 13.12
C PRO A 214 -24.42 9.29 12.28
N HIS A 215 -25.70 9.11 12.66
CA HIS A 215 -26.83 9.67 11.93
C HIS A 215 -26.86 11.22 11.93
N GLN A 216 -26.13 11.86 12.82
CA GLN A 216 -26.03 13.32 12.95
C GLN A 216 -24.96 13.96 12.04
N PHE A 217 -24.32 13.16 11.18
CA PHE A 217 -23.21 13.57 10.30
C PHE A 217 -23.56 13.42 8.82
N SER A 218 -22.91 14.23 7.97
CA SER A 218 -22.94 14.07 6.51
C SER A 218 -22.17 12.81 6.05
N GLY A 219 -22.35 12.39 4.79
CA GLY A 219 -21.63 11.25 4.22
C GLY A 219 -20.11 11.36 4.36
N GLY A 220 -19.55 12.53 4.01
CA GLY A 220 -18.11 12.79 4.14
C GLY A 220 -17.61 12.77 5.58
N GLN A 221 -18.39 13.29 6.53
CA GLN A 221 -18.05 13.24 7.95
C GLN A 221 -18.08 11.80 8.48
N ARG A 222 -19.05 10.99 8.05
CA ARG A 222 -19.09 9.55 8.39
C ARG A 222 -17.89 8.81 7.80
N GLN A 223 -17.46 9.15 6.58
CA GLN A 223 -16.24 8.59 6.01
C GLN A 223 -15.01 8.94 6.85
N ARG A 224 -14.88 10.20 7.28
CA ARG A 224 -13.82 10.65 8.20
C ARG A 224 -13.87 9.90 9.54
N ILE A 225 -15.05 9.60 10.07
CA ILE A 225 -15.20 8.75 11.27
C ILE A 225 -14.70 7.32 10.99
N GLY A 226 -15.03 6.76 9.83
CA GLY A 226 -14.52 5.44 9.41
C GLY A 226 -12.98 5.40 9.28
N ILE A 227 -12.39 6.46 8.71
CA ILE A 227 -10.93 6.65 8.62
C ILE A 227 -10.33 6.77 10.02
N ALA A 228 -10.90 7.61 10.89
CA ALA A 228 -10.45 7.77 12.27
C ALA A 228 -10.47 6.46 13.06
N ARG A 229 -11.53 5.65 12.89
CA ARG A 229 -11.62 4.32 13.50
C ARG A 229 -10.48 3.41 13.07
N ALA A 230 -10.15 3.37 11.77
CA ALA A 230 -9.05 2.57 11.27
C ALA A 230 -7.69 3.06 11.81
N LEU A 231 -7.49 4.38 11.88
CA LEU A 231 -6.23 4.98 12.33
C LEU A 231 -6.00 4.91 13.83
N ALA A 232 -7.05 4.79 14.64
CA ALA A 232 -6.94 4.85 16.10
C ALA A 232 -5.92 3.85 16.67
N VAL A 233 -5.75 2.69 16.04
CA VAL A 233 -4.82 1.64 16.49
C VAL A 233 -3.39 1.79 15.95
N ASN A 234 -3.09 2.90 15.25
CA ASN A 234 -1.83 3.19 14.59
C ASN A 234 -1.38 2.06 13.63
N PRO A 235 -2.19 1.77 12.59
CA PRO A 235 -1.89 0.67 11.66
C PRO A 235 -0.69 1.00 10.78
N LYS A 236 -0.17 -0.02 10.08
CA LYS A 236 0.88 0.14 9.05
C LYS A 236 0.30 0.01 7.64
N PHE A 237 -0.82 -0.72 7.51
CA PHE A 237 -1.47 -1.02 6.25
C PHE A 237 -2.98 -0.82 6.36
N ILE A 238 -3.55 -0.10 5.39
CA ILE A 238 -4.98 0.13 5.30
C ILE A 238 -5.48 -0.26 3.91
N VAL A 239 -6.52 -1.08 3.88
CA VAL A 239 -7.30 -1.33 2.66
C VAL A 239 -8.41 -0.30 2.59
N CYS A 240 -8.53 0.40 1.45
CA CYS A 240 -9.60 1.34 1.17
C CYS A 240 -10.50 0.73 0.11
N ASP A 241 -11.60 0.11 0.52
CA ASP A 241 -12.54 -0.54 -0.40
C ASP A 241 -13.59 0.47 -0.86
N GLU A 242 -13.43 1.03 -2.07
CA GLU A 242 -14.32 2.04 -2.65
C GLU A 242 -14.65 3.21 -1.70
N ALA A 243 -13.67 3.60 -0.88
CA ALA A 243 -13.84 4.50 0.27
C ALA A 243 -14.33 5.92 -0.07
N VAL A 244 -14.44 6.27 -1.36
CA VAL A 244 -14.87 7.60 -1.80
C VAL A 244 -15.98 7.58 -2.85
N SER A 245 -16.46 6.40 -3.26
CA SER A 245 -17.39 6.30 -4.41
C SER A 245 -18.79 6.83 -4.12
N ALA A 246 -19.22 6.81 -2.85
CA ALA A 246 -20.53 7.29 -2.41
C ALA A 246 -20.57 8.79 -2.05
N LEU A 247 -19.50 9.55 -2.34
CA LEU A 247 -19.33 10.94 -1.93
C LEU A 247 -19.45 11.90 -3.10
N ASP A 248 -19.93 13.12 -2.83
CA ASP A 248 -19.88 14.21 -3.82
C ASP A 248 -18.42 14.54 -4.18
N VAL A 249 -18.18 14.95 -5.44
CA VAL A 249 -16.83 15.20 -6.00
C VAL A 249 -15.97 16.12 -5.13
N SER A 250 -16.58 17.15 -4.53
CA SER A 250 -15.87 18.09 -3.64
C SER A 250 -15.42 17.43 -2.34
N ILE A 251 -16.26 16.57 -1.75
CA ILE A 251 -15.97 15.84 -0.52
C ILE A 251 -14.97 14.70 -0.78
N GLN A 252 -15.13 13.99 -1.90
CA GLN A 252 -14.19 12.99 -2.38
C GLN A 252 -12.76 13.55 -2.46
N SER A 253 -12.58 14.73 -3.07
CA SER A 253 -11.28 15.41 -3.15
C SER A 253 -10.70 15.69 -1.76
N GLN A 254 -11.52 16.15 -0.81
CA GLN A 254 -11.07 16.41 0.56
C GLN A 254 -10.66 15.13 1.31
N VAL A 255 -11.33 14.00 1.05
CA VAL A 255 -11.00 12.71 1.66
C VAL A 255 -9.72 12.15 1.04
N ILE A 256 -9.52 12.28 -0.27
CA ILE A 256 -8.29 11.87 -0.95
C ILE A 256 -7.09 12.65 -0.38
N ASN A 257 -7.18 13.99 -0.31
CA ASN A 257 -6.11 14.80 0.26
C ASN A 257 -5.81 14.41 1.71
N LEU A 258 -6.84 14.14 2.52
CA LEU A 258 -6.65 13.63 3.88
C LEU A 258 -5.87 12.30 3.89
N LEU A 259 -6.21 11.36 3.02
CA LEU A 259 -5.50 10.08 2.93
C LEU A 259 -4.04 10.29 2.49
N GLU A 260 -3.78 11.18 1.53
CA GLU A 260 -2.42 11.51 1.10
C GLU A 260 -1.59 12.15 2.23
N ASP A 261 -2.17 13.11 2.96
CA ASP A 261 -1.53 13.74 4.12
C ASP A 261 -1.20 12.68 5.18
N LEU A 262 -2.14 11.78 5.49
CA LEU A 262 -1.93 10.69 6.45
C LEU A 262 -0.88 9.67 5.98
N ARG A 263 -0.82 9.36 4.67
CA ARG A 263 0.22 8.51 4.08
C ARG A 263 1.60 9.07 4.43
N ASP A 264 1.78 10.36 4.18
CA ASP A 264 3.07 11.03 4.26
C ASP A 264 3.48 11.30 5.73
N GLU A 265 2.51 11.61 6.59
CA GLU A 265 2.75 11.89 8.01
C GLU A 265 2.98 10.61 8.84
N GLU A 266 2.25 9.53 8.56
CA GLU A 266 2.23 8.31 9.38
C GLU A 266 2.93 7.11 8.71
N ASN A 267 3.48 7.29 7.50
CA ASN A 267 4.13 6.24 6.70
C ASN A 267 3.20 5.04 6.46
N LEU A 268 1.95 5.32 6.08
CA LEU A 268 0.93 4.31 5.87
C LEU A 268 1.03 3.70 4.47
N THR A 269 0.87 2.39 4.38
CA THR A 269 0.69 1.70 3.10
C THR A 269 -0.80 1.55 2.79
N TYR A 270 -1.22 1.99 1.61
CA TYR A 270 -2.60 1.83 1.15
C TYR A 270 -2.74 0.78 0.05
N LEU A 271 -3.79 -0.05 0.16
CA LEU A 271 -4.38 -0.74 -0.99
C LEU A 271 -5.71 -0.06 -1.30
N PHE A 272 -5.74 0.74 -2.36
CA PHE A 272 -6.92 1.50 -2.75
C PHE A 272 -7.68 0.79 -3.87
N ILE A 273 -8.95 0.50 -3.64
CA ILE A 273 -9.85 -0.16 -4.59
C ILE A 273 -10.88 0.88 -5.05
N SER A 274 -11.00 1.05 -6.36
CA SER A 274 -11.97 1.97 -6.96
C SER A 274 -12.27 1.56 -8.40
N HIS A 275 -13.45 1.95 -8.87
CA HIS A 275 -13.81 1.89 -10.29
C HIS A 275 -13.59 3.25 -11.00
N ASP A 276 -13.41 4.34 -10.25
CA ASP A 276 -13.08 5.65 -10.79
C ASP A 276 -11.56 5.77 -10.97
N LEU A 277 -11.14 5.68 -12.23
CA LEU A 277 -9.74 5.81 -12.59
C LEU A 277 -9.19 7.21 -12.24
N SER A 278 -10.00 8.27 -12.36
CA SER A 278 -9.58 9.65 -12.08
C SER A 278 -9.02 9.77 -10.66
N VAL A 279 -9.68 9.14 -9.69
CA VAL A 279 -9.21 9.03 -8.29
C VAL A 279 -7.92 8.26 -8.19
N ILE A 280 -7.88 7.08 -8.81
CA ILE A 280 -6.76 6.15 -8.71
C ILE A 280 -5.46 6.82 -9.15
N LYS A 281 -5.52 7.67 -10.18
CA LYS A 281 -4.36 8.41 -10.70
C LYS A 281 -3.68 9.28 -9.63
N HIS A 282 -4.48 9.93 -8.78
CA HIS A 282 -3.98 10.91 -7.82
C HIS A 282 -3.33 10.21 -6.62
N ILE A 283 -3.97 9.18 -6.09
CA ILE A 283 -3.56 8.57 -4.81
C ILE A 283 -2.55 7.42 -4.96
N SER A 284 -2.46 6.77 -6.12
CA SER A 284 -1.75 5.50 -6.27
C SER A 284 -0.39 5.65 -6.92
N ASP A 285 0.64 5.02 -6.34
CA ASP A 285 1.96 4.88 -6.97
C ASP A 285 1.94 3.84 -8.09
N ARG A 286 1.20 2.75 -7.86
CA ARG A 286 1.05 1.61 -8.78
C ARG A 286 -0.42 1.29 -8.98
N ILE A 287 -0.77 0.86 -10.18
CA ILE A 287 -2.15 0.54 -10.57
C ILE A 287 -2.21 -0.91 -11.04
N GLY A 288 -3.10 -1.67 -10.42
CA GLY A 288 -3.53 -2.99 -10.86
C GLY A 288 -4.91 -2.92 -11.48
N VAL A 289 -5.05 -3.38 -12.72
CA VAL A 289 -6.34 -3.44 -13.42
C VAL A 289 -6.84 -4.87 -13.42
N MET A 290 -8.11 -5.05 -13.08
CA MET A 290 -8.77 -6.35 -13.04
C MET A 290 -9.92 -6.41 -14.04
N TYR A 291 -10.13 -7.58 -14.63
CA TYR A 291 -11.31 -7.90 -15.43
C TYR A 291 -11.85 -9.29 -15.08
N LEU A 292 -13.13 -9.38 -14.71
CA LEU A 292 -13.80 -10.63 -14.30
C LEU A 292 -12.96 -11.46 -13.31
N GLY A 293 -12.45 -10.81 -12.25
CA GLY A 293 -11.68 -11.46 -11.18
C GLY A 293 -10.27 -11.91 -11.57
N LYS A 294 -9.70 -11.39 -12.67
CA LYS A 294 -8.30 -11.65 -13.06
C LYS A 294 -7.55 -10.34 -13.22
N MET A 295 -6.31 -10.30 -12.73
CA MET A 295 -5.37 -9.23 -13.03
C MET A 295 -5.07 -9.25 -14.52
N VAL A 296 -5.27 -8.13 -15.19
CA VAL A 296 -5.00 -7.98 -16.63
C VAL A 296 -3.79 -7.09 -16.90
N GLU A 297 -3.51 -6.15 -16.01
CA GLU A 297 -2.38 -5.25 -16.12
C GLU A 297 -1.95 -4.76 -14.73
N LEU A 298 -0.65 -4.56 -14.52
CA LEU A 298 -0.08 -3.95 -13.32
C LEU A 298 1.15 -3.14 -13.72
N GLY A 299 1.28 -1.92 -13.23
CA GLY A 299 2.45 -1.07 -13.49
C GLY A 299 2.45 0.17 -12.60
N ASN A 300 3.41 1.07 -12.81
CA ASN A 300 3.37 2.39 -12.18
C ASN A 300 2.15 3.18 -12.70
N SER A 301 1.64 4.10 -11.89
CA SER A 301 0.43 4.85 -12.22
C SER A 301 0.55 5.63 -13.54
N ASP A 302 1.60 6.43 -13.69
CA ASP A 302 1.89 7.19 -14.92
C ASP A 302 1.99 6.30 -16.15
N ASP A 303 2.61 5.14 -15.96
CA ASP A 303 2.91 4.17 -16.99
C ASP A 303 1.65 3.52 -17.57
N VAL A 304 0.79 3.01 -16.68
CA VAL A 304 -0.51 2.43 -17.03
C VAL A 304 -1.40 3.48 -17.69
N TYR A 305 -1.36 4.72 -17.21
CA TYR A 305 -2.13 5.83 -17.76
C TYR A 305 -1.71 6.27 -19.15
N ARG A 306 -0.41 6.47 -19.38
CA ARG A 306 0.12 7.03 -20.63
C ARG A 306 0.27 5.99 -21.72
N ASN A 307 0.65 4.77 -21.35
CA ASN A 307 0.88 3.68 -22.28
C ASN A 307 0.26 2.37 -21.77
N PRO A 308 -1.07 2.25 -21.77
CA PRO A 308 -1.75 1.03 -21.34
C PRO A 308 -1.46 -0.13 -22.30
N LEU A 309 -1.06 -1.27 -21.73
CA LEU A 309 -0.65 -2.45 -22.48
C LEU A 309 -1.80 -3.41 -22.78
N HIS A 310 -2.80 -3.50 -21.89
CA HIS A 310 -3.95 -4.37 -22.13
C HIS A 310 -5.07 -3.60 -22.87
N PRO A 311 -5.70 -4.19 -23.91
CA PRO A 311 -6.78 -3.52 -24.67
C PRO A 311 -7.95 -3.01 -23.81
N TYR A 312 -8.31 -3.77 -22.76
CA TYR A 312 -9.29 -3.32 -21.77
C TYR A 312 -8.86 -2.06 -21.03
N THR A 313 -7.62 -2.01 -20.50
CA THR A 313 -7.09 -0.84 -19.80
C THR A 313 -7.07 0.38 -20.72
N LYS A 314 -6.65 0.21 -21.98
CA LYS A 314 -6.65 1.27 -22.98
C LYS A 314 -8.06 1.83 -23.21
N ALA A 315 -9.05 0.94 -23.31
CA ALA A 315 -10.44 1.35 -23.45
C ALA A 315 -10.95 2.10 -22.22
N LEU A 316 -10.65 1.63 -21.00
CA LEU A 316 -11.02 2.32 -19.76
C LEU A 316 -10.43 3.73 -19.67
N ILE A 317 -9.14 3.88 -19.95
CA ILE A 317 -8.47 5.20 -19.91
C ILE A 317 -9.05 6.14 -20.96
N SER A 318 -9.36 5.64 -22.15
CA SER A 318 -9.98 6.47 -23.20
C SER A 318 -11.37 7.01 -22.82
N ALA A 319 -12.03 6.40 -21.83
CA ALA A 319 -13.33 6.83 -21.33
C ALA A 319 -13.25 7.92 -20.25
N ILE A 320 -12.05 8.21 -19.70
CA ILE A 320 -11.89 9.20 -18.63
C ILE A 320 -12.16 10.61 -19.17
N PRO A 321 -13.01 11.41 -18.51
CA PRO A 321 -13.25 12.79 -18.92
C PRO A 321 -12.00 13.66 -18.75
N THR A 322 -11.56 14.32 -19.83
CA THR A 322 -10.51 15.35 -19.78
C THR A 322 -11.08 16.76 -19.93
N THR A 323 -10.38 17.76 -19.42
CA THR A 323 -10.74 19.19 -19.52
C THR A 323 -10.38 19.82 -20.87
N ASP A 324 -9.68 19.10 -21.73
CA ASP A 324 -9.21 19.62 -23.02
C ASP A 324 -10.35 19.81 -24.03
N GLN A 325 -10.30 20.92 -24.78
CA GLN A 325 -11.32 21.36 -25.75
C GLN A 325 -11.18 20.73 -27.16
N GLY A 326 -10.45 19.62 -27.32
CA GLY A 326 -10.23 18.94 -28.60
C GLY A 326 -11.26 17.84 -28.92
N GLU A 327 -11.29 17.36 -30.17
CA GLU A 327 -12.07 16.17 -30.57
C GLU A 327 -11.60 14.95 -29.77
N LYS A 328 -12.52 14.35 -29.00
CA LYS A 328 -12.23 13.22 -28.12
C LYS A 328 -12.54 11.93 -28.82
N HIS A 329 -11.51 11.19 -29.19
CA HIS A 329 -11.67 9.85 -29.68
C HIS A 329 -11.77 8.87 -28.50
N ARG A 330 -12.91 8.18 -28.38
CA ARG A 330 -13.17 7.17 -27.33
C ARG A 330 -13.15 5.77 -27.95
N ILE A 331 -12.66 4.79 -27.21
CA ILE A 331 -12.77 3.38 -27.61
C ILE A 331 -14.08 2.85 -27.03
N PHE A 332 -15.07 2.65 -27.88
CA PHE A 332 -16.32 1.99 -27.49
C PHE A 332 -16.13 0.47 -27.52
N LEU A 333 -16.30 -0.18 -26.37
CA LEU A 333 -16.28 -1.63 -26.26
C LEU A 333 -17.66 -2.17 -26.60
N GLU A 334 -17.76 -2.92 -27.70
CA GLU A 334 -18.99 -3.59 -28.11
C GLU A 334 -19.29 -4.84 -27.26
N GLY A 335 -20.56 -5.20 -27.19
CA GLY A 335 -21.05 -6.38 -26.48
C GLY A 335 -21.18 -6.21 -24.96
N ASP A 336 -22.02 -7.07 -24.37
CA ASP A 336 -22.29 -7.08 -22.94
C ASP A 336 -21.14 -7.66 -22.11
N ILE A 337 -21.10 -7.29 -20.83
CA ILE A 337 -20.17 -7.89 -19.86
C ILE A 337 -20.54 -9.37 -19.67
N PRO A 338 -19.62 -10.32 -19.94
CA PRO A 338 -19.89 -11.74 -19.75
C PRO A 338 -20.16 -12.11 -18.29
N SER A 339 -20.88 -13.21 -18.09
CA SER A 339 -21.14 -13.76 -16.75
C SER A 339 -19.85 -14.17 -16.04
N ASN A 340 -19.73 -13.78 -14.77
CA ASN A 340 -18.65 -14.25 -13.89
C ASN A 340 -18.82 -15.74 -13.52
N VAL A 341 -20.04 -16.27 -13.56
CA VAL A 341 -20.34 -17.69 -13.25
C VAL A 341 -19.94 -18.58 -14.43
N PHE A 342 -20.19 -18.12 -15.65
CA PHE A 342 -19.85 -18.82 -16.89
C PHE A 342 -18.93 -17.95 -17.75
N PRO A 343 -17.67 -17.76 -17.34
CA PRO A 343 -16.76 -16.88 -18.06
C PRO A 343 -16.40 -17.48 -19.43
N PRO A 344 -16.09 -16.64 -20.43
CA PRO A 344 -15.55 -17.12 -21.70
C PRO A 344 -14.28 -17.96 -21.50
N SER A 345 -14.08 -18.98 -22.34
CA SER A 345 -12.83 -19.76 -22.32
C SER A 345 -11.61 -18.90 -22.71
N GLY A 346 -10.41 -19.32 -22.34
CA GLY A 346 -9.19 -18.57 -22.61
C GLY A 346 -9.19 -17.16 -21.97
N CYS A 347 -8.90 -16.13 -22.76
CA CYS A 347 -8.94 -14.73 -22.32
C CYS A 347 -10.38 -14.30 -22.03
N LYS A 348 -10.66 -13.93 -20.77
CA LYS A 348 -11.99 -13.48 -20.32
C LYS A 348 -12.49 -12.23 -21.06
N PHE A 349 -11.59 -11.38 -21.54
CA PHE A 349 -11.92 -10.14 -22.26
C PHE A 349 -12.17 -10.36 -23.76
N ARG A 350 -11.93 -11.56 -24.31
CA ARG A 350 -11.96 -11.82 -25.76
C ARG A 350 -13.27 -11.44 -26.46
N THR A 351 -14.40 -11.46 -25.75
CA THR A 351 -15.73 -11.20 -26.34
C THR A 351 -15.96 -9.72 -26.63
N ARG A 352 -15.15 -8.84 -26.02
CA ARG A 352 -15.25 -7.37 -26.15
C ARG A 352 -13.93 -6.77 -26.66
N CYS A 353 -12.91 -7.59 -26.89
CA CYS A 353 -11.58 -7.14 -27.26
C CYS A 353 -11.51 -6.87 -28.77
N PRO A 354 -11.09 -5.68 -29.22
CA PRO A 354 -10.92 -5.40 -30.64
C PRO A 354 -9.76 -6.20 -31.27
N LEU A 355 -8.84 -6.74 -30.46
CA LEU A 355 -7.72 -7.57 -30.89
C LEU A 355 -7.99 -9.08 -30.72
N ALA A 356 -9.24 -9.50 -30.49
CA ALA A 356 -9.56 -10.89 -30.24
C ALA A 356 -9.20 -11.78 -31.46
N ARG A 357 -8.47 -12.87 -31.19
CA ARG A 357 -8.11 -13.90 -32.18
C ARG A 357 -8.44 -15.29 -31.65
N LYS A 358 -8.28 -16.32 -32.49
CA LYS A 358 -8.51 -17.74 -32.13
C LYS A 358 -7.71 -18.16 -30.89
N GLU A 359 -6.48 -17.67 -30.72
CA GLU A 359 -5.65 -17.99 -29.56
C GLU A 359 -6.25 -17.49 -28.24
N CYS A 360 -6.84 -16.29 -28.26
CA CYS A 360 -7.54 -15.73 -27.11
C CYS A 360 -8.71 -16.61 -26.65
N ALA A 361 -9.23 -17.47 -27.54
CA ALA A 361 -10.28 -18.39 -27.20
C ALA A 361 -9.79 -19.72 -26.61
N ARG A 362 -8.56 -20.13 -26.96
CA ARG A 362 -7.98 -21.43 -26.63
C ARG A 362 -7.18 -21.39 -25.33
N ALA A 363 -6.41 -20.34 -25.12
CA ALA A 363 -5.48 -20.23 -24.00
C ALA A 363 -5.77 -19.00 -23.14
N VAL A 364 -5.69 -19.18 -21.81
CA VAL A 364 -5.70 -18.07 -20.85
C VAL A 364 -4.35 -17.37 -20.94
N PRO A 365 -4.28 -16.06 -21.19
CA PRO A 365 -3.00 -15.36 -21.23
C PRO A 365 -2.36 -15.37 -19.83
N GLU A 366 -1.07 -15.69 -19.80
CA GLU A 366 -0.27 -15.68 -18.57
C GLU A 366 -0.05 -14.23 -18.12
N PHE A 367 -0.14 -14.00 -16.81
CA PHE A 367 0.19 -12.70 -16.22
C PHE A 367 1.70 -12.62 -16.04
N ARG A 368 2.39 -12.04 -17.03
CA ARG A 368 3.84 -12.02 -17.10
C ARG A 368 4.39 -10.60 -17.07
N GLU A 369 5.61 -10.48 -16.56
CA GLU A 369 6.39 -9.24 -16.64
C GLU A 369 6.89 -9.04 -18.08
N VAL A 370 6.60 -7.89 -18.66
CA VAL A 370 7.02 -7.54 -20.04
C VAL A 370 8.05 -6.42 -20.06
N GLU A 371 8.05 -5.58 -19.03
CA GLU A 371 9.07 -4.57 -18.73
C GLU A 371 9.27 -4.56 -17.21
N PRO A 372 10.41 -4.11 -16.67
CA PRO A 372 10.64 -4.08 -15.23
C PRO A 372 9.51 -3.39 -14.46
N GLY A 373 8.83 -4.13 -13.59
CA GLY A 373 7.69 -3.66 -12.80
C GLY A 373 6.35 -3.57 -13.54
N ARG A 374 6.30 -3.90 -14.85
CA ARG A 374 5.09 -3.94 -15.67
C ARG A 374 4.69 -5.36 -16.04
N PHE A 375 3.47 -5.72 -15.67
CA PHE A 375 2.88 -7.03 -15.91
C PHE A 375 1.62 -6.89 -16.74
N VAL A 376 1.40 -7.82 -17.67
CA VAL A 376 0.21 -7.86 -18.51
C VAL A 376 -0.21 -9.31 -18.79
N ALA A 377 -1.52 -9.56 -18.76
CA ALA A 377 -2.11 -10.82 -19.19
C ALA A 377 -2.79 -10.66 -20.56
N CYS A 378 -2.00 -10.55 -21.62
CA CYS A 378 -2.51 -10.47 -22.99
C CYS A 378 -1.55 -11.12 -23.99
N HIS A 379 -2.10 -11.91 -24.93
CA HIS A 379 -1.33 -12.56 -26.00
C HIS A 379 -0.75 -11.56 -27.02
N TYR A 380 -1.38 -10.40 -27.19
CA TYR A 380 -1.07 -9.43 -28.25
C TYR A 380 -0.89 -8.00 -27.70
N TYR A 381 -0.35 -7.85 -26.49
CA TYR A 381 -0.21 -6.56 -25.81
C TYR A 381 0.58 -5.51 -26.63
N GLU A 382 1.56 -5.94 -27.45
CA GLU A 382 2.36 -5.08 -28.32
C GLU A 382 1.53 -4.37 -29.41
N GLU A 383 0.40 -4.97 -29.79
CA GLU A 383 -0.52 -4.43 -30.78
C GLU A 383 -1.55 -3.47 -30.16
N THR A 384 -1.65 -3.41 -28.82
CA THR A 384 -2.60 -2.53 -28.10
C THR A 384 -2.41 -1.06 -28.47
N ARG A 385 -1.17 -0.62 -28.71
CA ARG A 385 -0.89 0.76 -29.19
C ARG A 385 -1.57 1.10 -30.51
N ASN A 386 -1.81 0.11 -31.37
CA ASN A 386 -2.44 0.28 -32.69
C ASN A 386 -3.96 0.39 -32.63
N ILE A 387 -4.60 0.08 -31.50
CA ILE A 387 -6.05 0.25 -31.34
C ILE A 387 -6.35 1.75 -31.48
N LYS A 388 -6.97 2.12 -32.59
CA LYS A 388 -7.41 3.49 -32.81
C LYS A 388 -8.72 3.72 -32.08
N PRO A 389 -8.85 4.86 -31.39
CA PRO A 389 -10.14 5.28 -30.87
C PRO A 389 -11.07 5.64 -32.05
N ASN A 390 -12.36 5.42 -31.87
CA ASN A 390 -13.37 5.59 -32.93
C ASN A 390 -13.69 7.06 -33.18
#